data_AF-A0A970FPS2-F1
#
_entry.id   AF-A0A970FPS2-F1
#
_cell.length_a   1.000
_cell.length_b   1.000
_cell.length_c   1.000
_cell.angle_alpha   90.00
_cell.angle_beta   90.00
_cell.angle_gamma   90.00
#
_symmetry.space_group_name_H-M   'P 1'
#
loop_
_entity.id
_entity.type
_entity.pdbx_description
1 polymer ?
#
loop_
_entity_poly.entity_id
_entity_poly.type
_entity_poly.pdbx_seq_one_letter_code
_entity_poly.pdbx_strand_id
1 'polypeptide(L)'
;MEKVIIPRPTYIVIDDVGWWQGTDGSAWGEPYRTGLKRRHCVADYAALDQLARKLDIRPQVAFVAGEWDRRNLLRQVPNSNWQLSAWDNSKNMGKHLDEAMEVINAGNLCLAIHGLCHEYWDEPGQPSRCEFGYERDLAIIRQHLDAYFAILEDNGYKGRIQAYVPPGFRHKVGWETGLMKQYGARYMSTTFTNMQTEQPADRCIVEEGVINCDRVVNPIKWYEVNAMPPQEINKGFFGLHWPNLLHINPAENNVTIQRWVDHFNRYRQIFGIILAQDEDEGHQQAYYEKYAHLSVAPEGVRISFDSQDCVTDRDLILQSTRRLKAREVRKTDSFYEYQIDPVAETFIRWLDQTDGG
;
A
#
# COMPACT_ATOMS: atom_id res chain seq x y z
N MET A 1 10.11 -34.03 2.07
CA MET A 1 9.64 -33.65 3.42
C MET A 1 8.32 -32.95 3.25
N GLU A 2 7.31 -33.36 4.01
CA GLU A 2 6.01 -32.68 4.03
C GLU A 2 6.17 -31.29 4.64
N LYS A 3 5.54 -30.29 4.03
CA LYS A 3 5.67 -28.91 4.49
C LYS A 3 4.32 -28.22 4.45
N VAL A 4 3.91 -27.70 5.61
CA VAL A 4 2.78 -26.78 5.78
C VAL A 4 3.33 -25.48 6.34
N ILE A 5 2.97 -24.35 5.73
CA ILE A 5 3.45 -23.03 6.13
C ILE A 5 2.36 -21.98 6.00
N ILE A 6 2.51 -20.91 6.77
CA ILE A 6 1.89 -19.62 6.51
C ILE A 6 2.77 -18.94 5.45
N PRO A 7 2.30 -18.77 4.19
CA PRO A 7 3.10 -18.13 3.17
C PRO A 7 3.29 -16.64 3.50
N ARG A 8 4.44 -16.09 3.10
CA ARG A 8 4.70 -14.66 3.21
C ARG A 8 3.86 -13.92 2.17
N PRO A 9 3.15 -12.84 2.54
CA PRO A 9 2.46 -12.02 1.57
C PRO A 9 3.46 -11.14 0.81
N THR A 10 3.27 -11.08 -0.50
CA THR A 10 3.73 -9.99 -1.34
C THR A 10 2.53 -9.12 -1.68
N TYR A 11 2.62 -7.83 -1.37
CA TYR A 11 1.57 -6.86 -1.66
C TYR A 11 2.16 -5.64 -2.36
N ILE A 12 1.42 -5.08 -3.32
CA ILE A 12 1.89 -3.97 -4.14
C ILE A 12 1.48 -2.66 -3.50
N VAL A 13 2.47 -1.78 -3.29
CA VAL A 13 2.24 -0.42 -2.81
C VAL A 13 2.83 0.57 -3.81
N ILE A 14 2.06 1.61 -4.15
CA ILE A 14 2.39 2.56 -5.21
C ILE A 14 2.32 3.97 -4.63
N ASP A 15 3.48 4.61 -4.53
CA ASP A 15 3.64 5.94 -3.95
C ASP A 15 3.45 7.06 -4.98
N ASP A 16 3.28 8.29 -4.48
CA ASP A 16 3.19 9.52 -5.27
C ASP A 16 2.05 9.57 -6.32
N VAL A 17 0.96 8.83 -6.09
CA VAL A 17 -0.23 8.96 -6.93
C VAL A 17 -1.00 10.21 -6.53
N GLY A 18 -1.65 10.89 -7.47
CA GLY A 18 -2.46 12.09 -7.19
C GLY A 18 -1.83 13.39 -7.68
N TRP A 19 -0.54 13.40 -8.02
CA TRP A 19 0.07 14.53 -8.71
C TRP A 19 -0.52 14.74 -10.11
N TRP A 20 -0.83 15.98 -10.48
CA TRP A 20 -1.18 16.37 -11.86
C TRP A 20 0.00 16.93 -12.63
N GLN A 21 0.91 17.60 -11.94
CA GLN A 21 2.19 17.99 -12.48
C GLN A 21 3.19 16.85 -12.32
N GLY A 22 3.86 16.45 -13.40
CA GLY A 22 4.87 15.39 -13.32
C GLY A 22 6.27 15.93 -13.00
N THR A 23 6.57 17.17 -13.38
CA THR A 23 7.92 17.73 -13.24
C THR A 23 8.27 17.93 -11.77
N ASP A 24 9.40 17.38 -11.36
CA ASP A 24 10.00 17.61 -10.04
C ASP A 24 10.33 19.09 -9.89
N GLY A 25 9.74 19.73 -8.87
CA GLY A 25 9.92 21.14 -8.58
C GLY A 25 10.83 21.41 -7.38
N SER A 26 11.43 20.37 -6.80
CA SER A 26 12.25 20.47 -5.58
C SER A 26 13.43 21.44 -5.69
N ALA A 27 14.04 21.56 -6.87
CA ALA A 27 15.10 22.52 -7.14
C ALA A 27 14.66 24.00 -7.00
N TRP A 28 13.35 24.26 -7.02
CA TRP A 28 12.75 25.58 -6.91
C TRP A 28 11.94 25.76 -5.61
N GLY A 29 12.08 24.82 -4.67
CA GLY A 29 11.34 24.86 -3.41
C GLY A 29 9.90 24.34 -3.49
N GLU A 30 9.49 23.80 -4.63
CA GLU A 30 8.20 23.11 -4.76
C GLU A 30 8.31 21.61 -4.34
N PRO A 31 7.22 20.83 -4.36
CA PRO A 31 7.25 19.43 -3.96
C PRO A 31 8.15 18.56 -4.83
N TYR A 32 8.59 17.44 -4.24
CA TYR A 32 9.21 16.34 -4.98
C TYR A 32 8.11 15.54 -5.68
N ARG A 33 7.74 15.97 -6.89
CA ARG A 33 6.79 15.26 -7.77
C ARG A 33 7.51 14.20 -8.59
N THR A 34 6.75 13.30 -9.21
CA THR A 34 7.15 12.06 -9.92
C THR A 34 8.30 12.12 -10.94
N GLY A 35 8.83 13.29 -11.31
CA GLY A 35 9.90 13.44 -12.29
C GLY A 35 9.48 13.20 -13.74
N LEU A 36 8.19 12.98 -13.98
CA LEU A 36 7.62 12.75 -15.30
C LEU A 36 7.65 14.05 -16.12
N LYS A 37 8.26 14.02 -17.32
CA LYS A 37 8.43 15.19 -18.20
C LYS A 37 7.16 15.61 -18.95
N ARG A 38 5.99 15.38 -18.35
CA ARG A 38 4.67 15.79 -18.80
C ARG A 38 3.73 15.90 -17.60
N ARG A 39 2.56 16.50 -17.79
CA ARG A 39 1.46 16.37 -16.82
C ARG A 39 0.96 14.93 -16.77
N HIS A 40 0.50 14.52 -15.60
CA HIS A 40 -0.30 13.32 -15.47
C HIS A 40 -1.66 13.52 -16.16
N CYS A 41 -2.27 12.41 -16.56
CA CYS A 41 -3.55 12.40 -17.25
C CYS A 41 -4.40 11.21 -16.79
N VAL A 42 -5.67 11.18 -17.17
CA VAL A 42 -6.61 10.11 -16.80
C VAL A 42 -6.10 8.71 -17.17
N ALA A 43 -5.39 8.58 -18.29
CA ALA A 43 -4.80 7.32 -18.73
C ALA A 43 -3.73 6.76 -17.76
N ASP A 44 -3.13 7.60 -16.91
CA ASP A 44 -2.18 7.16 -15.89
C ASP A 44 -2.87 6.51 -14.69
N TYR A 45 -4.07 6.96 -14.34
CA TYR A 45 -4.94 6.31 -13.35
C TYR A 45 -5.53 5.01 -13.90
N ALA A 46 -5.96 5.04 -15.17
CA ALA A 46 -6.48 3.85 -15.85
C ALA A 46 -5.42 2.73 -15.97
N ALA A 47 -4.13 3.08 -16.03
CA ALA A 47 -3.04 2.11 -16.00
C ALA A 47 -2.98 1.33 -14.68
N LEU A 48 -3.21 2.01 -13.54
CA LEU A 48 -3.28 1.37 -12.22
C LEU A 48 -4.50 0.46 -12.10
N ASP A 49 -5.67 0.92 -12.54
CA ASP A 49 -6.89 0.12 -12.59
C ASP A 49 -6.70 -1.14 -13.45
N GLN A 50 -6.02 -1.01 -14.59
CA GLN A 50 -5.71 -2.16 -15.45
C GLN A 50 -4.75 -3.15 -14.76
N LEU A 51 -3.71 -2.67 -14.08
CA LEU A 51 -2.80 -3.52 -13.30
C LEU A 51 -3.58 -4.34 -12.27
N ALA A 52 -4.42 -3.64 -11.49
CA ALA A 52 -5.27 -4.23 -10.46
C ALA A 52 -6.17 -5.34 -11.02
N ARG A 53 -6.93 -5.04 -12.08
CA ARG A 53 -7.83 -6.03 -12.71
C ARG A 53 -7.10 -7.23 -13.31
N LYS A 54 -5.96 -7.01 -13.97
CA LYS A 54 -5.19 -8.10 -14.60
C LYS A 54 -4.56 -9.03 -13.58
N LEU A 55 -4.24 -8.52 -12.39
CA LEU A 55 -3.68 -9.30 -11.30
C LEU A 55 -4.75 -9.84 -10.35
N ASP A 56 -6.01 -9.40 -10.46
CA ASP A 56 -7.07 -9.66 -9.50
C ASP A 56 -6.66 -9.26 -8.07
N ILE A 57 -6.17 -8.02 -7.94
CA ILE A 57 -5.77 -7.41 -6.67
C ILE A 57 -6.28 -5.97 -6.60
N ARG A 58 -6.23 -5.38 -5.41
CA ARG A 58 -6.44 -3.96 -5.13
C ARG A 58 -5.15 -3.41 -4.51
N PRO A 59 -4.23 -2.82 -5.30
CA PRO A 59 -2.98 -2.32 -4.78
C PRO A 59 -3.22 -1.14 -3.85
N GLN A 60 -2.31 -0.94 -2.91
CA GLN A 60 -2.31 0.23 -2.05
C GLN A 60 -1.69 1.40 -2.83
N VAL A 61 -2.41 2.51 -2.84
CA VAL A 61 -2.10 3.69 -3.64
C VAL A 61 -1.91 4.86 -2.67
N ALA A 62 -0.66 5.20 -2.38
CA ALA A 62 -0.32 6.34 -1.54
C ALA A 62 -0.67 7.63 -2.31
N PHE A 63 -1.75 8.28 -1.89
CA PHE A 63 -2.38 9.33 -2.65
C PHE A 63 -2.07 10.70 -2.04
N VAL A 64 -1.56 11.60 -2.87
CA VAL A 64 -1.26 13.00 -2.55
C VAL A 64 -2.40 13.89 -3.03
N ALA A 65 -3.08 14.56 -2.11
CA ALA A 65 -4.38 15.20 -2.40
C ALA A 65 -4.28 16.66 -2.87
N GLY A 66 -3.17 17.36 -2.64
CA GLY A 66 -3.13 18.82 -2.75
C GLY A 66 -3.47 19.36 -4.14
N GLU A 67 -2.98 18.71 -5.20
CA GLU A 67 -3.30 19.14 -6.57
C GLU A 67 -4.75 18.83 -7.01
N TRP A 68 -5.55 18.20 -6.15
CA TRP A 68 -7.00 17.99 -6.32
C TRP A 68 -7.85 19.04 -5.60
N ASP A 69 -7.23 19.99 -4.87
CA ASP A 69 -7.94 21.04 -4.14
C ASP A 69 -8.71 21.97 -5.08
N ARG A 70 -10.04 21.80 -5.12
CA ARG A 70 -10.92 22.57 -6.01
C ARG A 70 -11.20 23.99 -5.54
N ARG A 71 -11.09 24.22 -4.25
CA ARG A 71 -11.56 25.45 -3.59
C ARG A 71 -10.40 26.29 -3.09
N ASN A 72 -9.16 25.89 -3.37
CA ASN A 72 -7.97 26.49 -2.80
C ASN A 72 -8.01 26.50 -1.25
N LEU A 73 -8.56 25.43 -0.66
CA LEU A 73 -8.59 25.19 0.80
C LEU A 73 -7.21 25.36 1.42
N LEU A 74 -6.16 24.91 0.74
CA LEU A 74 -4.80 24.91 1.30
C LEU A 74 -4.24 26.32 1.54
N ARG A 75 -4.89 27.39 1.06
CA ARG A 75 -4.59 28.77 1.48
C ARG A 75 -4.72 28.99 2.98
N GLN A 76 -5.60 28.22 3.62
CA GLN A 76 -5.94 28.36 5.04
C GLN A 76 -5.28 27.30 5.90
N VAL A 77 -4.59 26.32 5.28
CA VAL A 77 -3.92 25.24 5.98
C VAL A 77 -2.43 25.60 6.09
N PRO A 78 -1.95 25.97 7.28
CA PRO A 78 -0.56 26.38 7.44
C PRO A 78 0.38 25.24 7.06
N ASN A 79 1.57 25.57 6.55
CA ASN A 79 2.66 24.62 6.25
C ASN A 79 2.38 23.50 5.22
N SER A 80 1.17 23.44 4.65
CA SER A 80 0.71 22.37 3.78
C SER A 80 1.25 22.40 2.35
N ASN A 81 1.77 23.54 1.89
CA ASN A 81 2.13 23.73 0.49
C ASN A 81 3.20 24.83 0.32
N TRP A 82 3.90 24.81 -0.81
CA TRP A 82 5.04 25.71 -1.08
C TRP A 82 4.66 27.18 -1.29
N GLN A 83 3.38 27.48 -1.55
CA GLN A 83 2.86 28.83 -1.75
C GLN A 83 2.21 29.40 -0.47
N LEU A 84 2.07 28.60 0.59
CA LEU A 84 1.36 28.94 1.83
C LEU A 84 -0.02 29.56 1.53
N SER A 85 -0.30 30.74 2.08
CA SER A 85 -1.57 31.45 1.90
C SER A 85 -1.80 31.95 0.46
N ALA A 86 -0.77 31.94 -0.39
CA ALA A 86 -0.87 32.30 -1.80
C ALA A 86 -1.21 31.11 -2.71
N TRP A 87 -1.50 29.94 -2.14
CA TRP A 87 -1.88 28.73 -2.86
C TRP A 87 -2.88 28.97 -3.99
N ASP A 88 -2.55 28.57 -5.22
CA ASP A 88 -3.49 28.57 -6.33
C ASP A 88 -3.37 27.32 -7.20
N ASN A 89 -4.37 26.46 -7.06
CA ASN A 89 -4.50 25.21 -7.78
C ASN A 89 -5.33 25.33 -9.07
N SER A 90 -5.72 26.55 -9.48
CA SER A 90 -6.55 26.79 -10.67
C SER A 90 -6.02 26.11 -11.94
N LYS A 91 -4.69 26.02 -12.09
CA LYS A 91 -4.01 25.35 -13.22
C LYS A 91 -4.26 23.83 -13.32
N ASN A 92 -4.70 23.20 -12.22
CA ASN A 92 -4.97 21.76 -12.18
C ASN A 92 -6.48 21.46 -12.22
N MET A 93 -7.33 22.49 -12.34
CA MET A 93 -8.78 22.30 -12.36
C MET A 93 -9.28 21.93 -13.75
N GLY A 94 -10.22 20.99 -13.79
CA GLY A 94 -10.98 20.66 -15.00
C GLY A 94 -11.64 19.30 -14.93
N LYS A 95 -12.36 18.95 -16.00
CA LYS A 95 -13.09 17.67 -16.13
C LYS A 95 -12.24 16.41 -15.92
N HIS A 96 -10.93 16.51 -16.12
CA HIS A 96 -10.00 15.40 -15.95
C HIS A 96 -9.94 14.91 -14.49
N LEU A 97 -10.25 15.78 -13.51
CA LEU A 97 -10.41 15.37 -12.12
C LEU A 97 -11.60 14.43 -11.94
N ASP A 98 -12.74 14.78 -12.53
CA ASP A 98 -13.95 13.95 -12.46
C ASP A 98 -13.73 12.61 -13.18
N GLU A 99 -13.16 12.66 -14.40
CA GLU A 99 -12.81 11.48 -15.21
C GLU A 99 -11.83 10.54 -14.47
N ALA A 100 -10.82 11.08 -13.78
CA ALA A 100 -9.88 10.28 -12.99
C ALA A 100 -10.52 9.73 -11.71
N MET A 101 -11.39 10.51 -11.05
CA MET A 101 -12.11 10.03 -9.87
C MET A 101 -13.11 8.92 -10.21
N GLU A 102 -13.71 8.92 -11.41
CA GLU A 102 -14.51 7.79 -11.89
C GLU A 102 -13.70 6.50 -11.96
N VAL A 103 -12.45 6.57 -12.44
CA VAL A 103 -11.53 5.41 -12.46
C VAL A 103 -11.21 4.96 -11.03
N ILE A 104 -10.89 5.88 -10.12
CA ILE A 104 -10.59 5.57 -8.71
C ILE A 104 -11.81 4.92 -8.03
N ASN A 105 -13.00 5.47 -8.25
CA ASN A 105 -14.26 4.98 -7.69
C ASN A 105 -14.75 3.67 -8.31
N ALA A 106 -14.08 3.14 -9.34
CA ALA A 106 -14.34 1.78 -9.84
C ALA A 106 -14.03 0.70 -8.79
N GLY A 107 -13.29 1.06 -7.72
CA GLY A 107 -13.10 0.22 -6.53
C GLY A 107 -11.91 -0.72 -6.59
N ASN A 108 -11.13 -0.71 -7.67
CA ASN A 108 -9.98 -1.60 -7.84
C ASN A 108 -8.70 -1.10 -7.17
N LEU A 109 -8.72 0.08 -6.52
CA LEU A 109 -7.57 0.67 -5.85
C LEU A 109 -7.89 0.89 -4.37
N CYS A 110 -6.91 0.67 -3.48
CA CYS A 110 -7.01 1.03 -2.07
C CYS A 110 -6.22 2.32 -1.85
N LEU A 111 -6.90 3.45 -1.68
CA LEU A 111 -6.20 4.71 -1.40
C LEU A 111 -5.63 4.68 0.03
N ALA A 112 -4.41 5.18 0.17
CA ALA A 112 -3.73 5.40 1.43
C ALA A 112 -3.37 6.88 1.59
N ILE A 113 -3.38 7.35 2.83
CA ILE A 113 -2.94 8.71 3.18
C ILE A 113 -1.46 8.84 2.81
N HIS A 114 -1.13 9.85 2.00
CA HIS A 114 0.26 10.20 1.64
C HIS A 114 0.52 11.71 1.70
N GLY A 115 -0.35 12.45 2.38
CA GLY A 115 -0.22 13.90 2.57
C GLY A 115 -0.93 14.75 1.53
N LEU A 116 -0.92 16.05 1.78
CA LEU A 116 -1.41 17.09 0.89
C LEU A 116 -0.40 17.39 -0.21
N CYS A 117 0.85 17.68 0.13
CA CYS A 117 1.88 18.02 -0.85
C CYS A 117 3.22 17.34 -0.58
N HIS A 118 3.21 16.24 0.20
CA HIS A 118 4.35 15.35 0.48
C HIS A 118 5.45 15.94 1.39
N GLU A 119 5.76 17.23 1.29
CA GLU A 119 6.68 17.96 2.19
C GLU A 119 5.95 18.90 3.17
N TYR A 120 6.72 19.59 4.02
CA TYR A 120 6.22 20.56 5.02
C TYR A 120 6.96 21.89 4.87
N TRP A 121 6.26 23.02 4.80
CA TRP A 121 6.85 24.34 4.52
C TRP A 121 6.66 25.33 5.67
N ASP A 122 7.72 25.67 6.41
CA ASP A 122 7.69 26.79 7.37
C ASP A 122 7.72 28.15 6.68
N GLU A 123 8.44 28.23 5.56
CA GLU A 123 8.56 29.42 4.73
C GLU A 123 8.27 29.09 3.26
N PRO A 124 7.78 30.07 2.46
CA PRO A 124 7.53 29.85 1.04
C PRO A 124 8.78 29.34 0.32
N GLY A 125 8.63 28.27 -0.46
CA GLY A 125 9.72 27.68 -1.24
C GLY A 125 10.85 27.03 -0.42
N GLN A 126 10.68 26.83 0.89
CA GLN A 126 11.69 26.19 1.75
C GLN A 126 11.11 24.93 2.42
N PRO A 127 11.06 23.79 1.72
CA PRO A 127 10.52 22.56 2.29
C PRO A 127 11.47 21.97 3.34
N SER A 128 10.90 21.59 4.48
CA SER A 128 11.46 20.52 5.31
C SER A 128 10.93 19.18 4.81
N ARG A 129 11.78 18.14 4.87
CA ARG A 129 11.42 16.82 4.32
C ARG A 129 10.29 16.18 5.12
N CYS A 130 9.32 15.67 4.37
CA CYS A 130 8.16 14.90 4.80
C CYS A 130 7.11 15.73 5.54
N GLU A 131 5.87 15.65 5.07
CA GLU A 131 4.73 16.35 5.65
C GLU A 131 4.50 15.93 7.10
N PHE A 132 4.55 14.63 7.33
CA PHE A 132 4.52 13.99 8.65
C PHE A 132 5.95 13.63 9.09
N GLY A 133 6.18 13.47 10.39
CA GLY A 133 7.48 13.04 10.91
C GLY A 133 7.92 13.73 12.20
N TYR A 134 9.21 13.65 12.51
CA TYR A 134 9.77 13.62 13.86
C TYR A 134 9.35 14.74 14.83
N GLU A 135 9.05 15.93 14.34
CA GLU A 135 8.62 17.08 15.14
C GLU A 135 7.65 17.93 14.32
N ARG A 136 6.35 17.63 14.42
CA ARG A 136 5.28 18.41 13.80
C ARG A 136 4.29 18.86 14.86
N ASP A 137 3.76 20.07 14.71
CA ASP A 137 2.67 20.52 15.56
C ASP A 137 1.42 19.69 15.25
N LEU A 138 0.94 18.94 16.25
CA LEU A 138 -0.23 18.08 16.12
C LEU A 138 -1.48 18.83 15.66
N ALA A 139 -1.65 20.09 16.09
CA ALA A 139 -2.80 20.90 15.70
C ALA A 139 -2.73 21.28 14.21
N ILE A 140 -1.52 21.46 13.67
CA ILE A 140 -1.31 21.71 12.25
C ILE A 140 -1.53 20.42 11.45
N ILE A 141 -0.97 19.29 11.87
CA ILE A 141 -1.16 18.01 11.17
C ILE A 141 -2.63 17.56 11.15
N ARG A 142 -3.41 17.85 12.19
CA ARG A 142 -4.87 17.64 12.15
C ARG A 142 -5.53 18.46 11.04
N GLN A 143 -5.17 19.73 10.90
CA GLN A 143 -5.70 20.56 9.80
C GLN A 143 -5.29 20.01 8.43
N HIS A 144 -4.08 19.45 8.30
CA HIS A 144 -3.67 18.79 7.05
C HIS A 144 -4.56 17.59 6.73
N LEU A 145 -4.81 16.72 7.72
CA LEU A 145 -5.65 15.54 7.55
C LEU A 145 -7.10 15.94 7.28
N ASP A 146 -7.64 16.92 7.99
CA ASP A 146 -8.99 17.45 7.75
C ASP A 146 -9.13 17.97 6.31
N ALA A 147 -8.15 18.73 5.83
CA ALA A 147 -8.12 19.21 4.46
C ALA A 147 -7.95 18.08 3.43
N TYR A 148 -7.14 17.06 3.74
CA TYR A 148 -6.94 15.90 2.89
C TYR A 148 -8.27 15.20 2.59
N PHE A 149 -9.04 14.90 3.65
CA PHE A 149 -10.35 14.26 3.50
C PHE A 149 -11.38 15.20 2.85
N ALA A 150 -11.39 16.50 3.17
CA ALA A 150 -12.28 17.47 2.54
C ALA A 150 -12.02 17.59 1.03
N ILE A 151 -10.76 17.55 0.58
CA ILE A 151 -10.42 17.55 -0.84
C ILE A 151 -10.94 16.29 -1.54
N LEU A 152 -10.79 15.12 -0.92
CA LEU A 152 -11.32 13.87 -1.50
C LEU A 152 -12.84 13.87 -1.57
N GLU A 153 -13.51 14.40 -0.54
CA GLU A 153 -14.97 14.59 -0.52
C GLU A 153 -15.43 15.56 -1.63
N ASP A 154 -14.77 16.71 -1.78
CA ASP A 154 -15.06 17.69 -2.84
C ASP A 154 -14.90 17.10 -4.25
N ASN A 155 -14.06 16.08 -4.41
CA ASN A 155 -13.86 15.37 -5.66
C ASN A 155 -14.79 14.17 -5.82
N GLY A 156 -15.61 13.85 -4.82
CA GLY A 156 -16.59 12.76 -4.88
C GLY A 156 -15.99 11.37 -4.70
N TYR A 157 -14.89 11.23 -3.94
CA TYR A 157 -14.36 9.93 -3.56
C TYR A 157 -15.37 9.14 -2.71
N LYS A 158 -15.61 7.88 -3.07
CA LYS A 158 -16.62 7.02 -2.43
C LYS A 158 -16.02 5.87 -1.62
N GLY A 159 -14.71 5.67 -1.72
CA GLY A 159 -14.03 4.59 -1.01
C GLY A 159 -13.77 4.93 0.45
N ARG A 160 -13.22 3.94 1.16
CA ARG A 160 -12.69 4.12 2.51
C ARG A 160 -11.18 4.10 2.45
N ILE A 161 -10.55 5.03 3.16
CA ILE A 161 -9.10 5.00 3.38
C ILE A 161 -8.84 4.31 4.72
N GLN A 162 -8.06 3.23 4.69
CA GLN A 162 -7.70 2.45 5.88
C GLN A 162 -6.20 2.29 6.05
N ALA A 163 -5.42 2.94 5.19
CA ALA A 163 -3.98 2.84 5.21
C ALA A 163 -3.30 4.20 5.18
N TYR A 164 -2.07 4.20 5.70
CA TYR A 164 -1.17 5.33 5.70
C TYR A 164 0.20 4.90 5.15
N VAL A 165 0.79 5.76 4.35
CA VAL A 165 2.16 5.63 3.87
C VAL A 165 2.92 6.91 4.22
N PRO A 166 3.91 6.85 5.12
CA PRO A 166 4.71 8.01 5.47
C PRO A 166 5.44 8.60 4.25
N PRO A 167 5.22 9.88 3.90
CA PRO A 167 5.98 10.59 2.88
C PRO A 167 7.48 10.45 3.14
N GLY A 168 8.25 10.15 2.10
CA GLY A 168 9.69 9.91 2.19
C GLY A 168 10.12 8.84 3.20
N PHE A 169 9.22 7.94 3.61
CA PHE A 169 9.43 6.86 4.57
C PHE A 169 9.93 7.31 5.95
N ARG A 170 9.69 8.58 6.32
CA ARG A 170 10.04 9.09 7.64
C ARG A 170 8.87 8.89 8.58
N HIS A 171 9.04 7.98 9.53
CA HIS A 171 8.02 7.64 10.50
C HIS A 171 8.63 7.53 11.89
N LYS A 172 7.93 8.07 12.88
CA LYS A 172 8.24 7.87 14.29
C LYS A 172 7.14 7.08 14.98
N VAL A 173 7.51 5.92 15.51
CA VAL A 173 6.58 5.09 16.30
C VAL A 173 6.00 5.91 17.45
N GLY A 174 4.69 5.81 17.64
CA GLY A 174 3.96 6.46 18.74
C GLY A 174 2.87 7.42 18.23
N TRP A 175 3.06 8.73 18.47
CA TRP A 175 2.00 9.72 18.29
C TRP A 175 1.44 9.75 16.85
N GLU A 176 2.30 9.55 15.85
CA GLU A 176 1.94 9.65 14.44
C GLU A 176 0.95 8.55 14.07
N THR A 177 1.23 7.31 14.47
CA THR A 177 0.33 6.19 14.26
C THR A 177 -0.97 6.34 15.04
N GLY A 178 -0.89 6.78 16.30
CA GLY A 178 -2.07 7.07 17.11
C GLY A 178 -2.97 8.12 16.46
N LEU A 179 -2.40 9.13 15.81
CA LEU A 179 -3.13 10.14 15.04
C LEU A 179 -3.73 9.54 13.76
N MET A 180 -2.96 8.84 12.95
CA MET A 180 -3.44 8.24 11.69
C MET A 180 -4.58 7.24 11.95
N LYS A 181 -4.52 6.49 13.05
CA LYS A 181 -5.61 5.61 13.51
C LYS A 181 -6.90 6.37 13.79
N GLN A 182 -6.84 7.56 14.37
CA GLN A 182 -8.03 8.40 14.60
C GLN A 182 -8.68 8.83 13.27
N TYR A 183 -7.90 8.93 12.20
CA TYR A 183 -8.37 9.19 10.84
C TYR A 183 -8.67 7.90 10.04
N GLY A 184 -8.75 6.75 10.73
CA GLY A 184 -9.24 5.49 10.15
C GLY A 184 -8.16 4.53 9.68
N ALA A 185 -6.86 4.87 9.81
CA ALA A 185 -5.78 3.96 9.46
C ALA A 185 -5.78 2.70 10.36
N ARG A 186 -5.86 1.53 9.72
CA ARG A 186 -5.63 0.21 10.32
C ARG A 186 -4.27 -0.36 9.91
N TYR A 187 -3.74 0.14 8.80
CA TYR A 187 -2.56 -0.39 8.16
C TYR A 187 -1.54 0.70 7.85
N MET A 188 -0.27 0.32 7.89
CA MET A 188 0.82 1.14 7.43
C MET A 188 1.81 0.29 6.65
N SER A 189 2.41 0.89 5.63
CA SER A 189 3.55 0.28 4.95
C SER A 189 4.66 1.31 4.79
N THR A 190 5.86 0.96 5.27
CA THR A 190 7.05 1.82 5.18
C THR A 190 8.31 0.97 5.15
N THR A 191 9.43 1.53 4.74
CA THR A 191 10.72 0.83 4.88
C THR A 191 11.23 1.02 6.31
N PHE A 192 11.42 -0.09 7.04
CA PHE A 192 11.83 -0.05 8.45
C PHE A 192 13.24 0.53 8.65
N THR A 193 14.09 0.52 7.62
CA THR A 193 15.41 1.16 7.69
C THR A 193 15.37 2.68 7.91
N ASN A 194 14.25 3.32 7.55
CA ASN A 194 14.08 4.77 7.67
C ASN A 194 13.16 5.18 8.84
N MET A 195 12.66 4.19 9.57
CA MET A 195 11.77 4.36 10.71
C MET A 195 12.58 4.61 11.98
N GLN A 196 12.12 5.55 12.81
CA GLN A 196 12.64 5.69 14.19
C GLN A 196 11.79 4.85 15.14
N THR A 197 12.39 3.75 15.60
CA THR A 197 11.78 2.82 16.56
C THR A 197 12.82 2.30 17.54
N GLU A 198 12.39 2.03 18.76
CA GLU A 198 13.18 1.30 19.77
C GLU A 198 12.96 -0.21 19.68
N GLN A 199 11.93 -0.66 18.95
CA GLN A 199 11.58 -2.06 18.81
C GLN A 199 12.31 -2.70 17.62
N PRO A 200 12.76 -3.97 17.73
CA PRO A 200 13.28 -4.71 16.59
C PRO A 200 12.21 -4.84 15.50
N ALA A 201 12.40 -4.12 14.40
CA ALA A 201 11.47 -4.10 13.28
C ALA A 201 11.98 -5.06 12.19
N ASP A 202 11.27 -6.17 11.99
CA ASP A 202 11.46 -7.10 10.87
C ASP A 202 10.08 -7.56 10.39
N ARG A 203 9.85 -7.49 9.07
CA ARG A 203 8.63 -7.86 8.31
C ARG A 203 7.36 -7.11 8.66
N CYS A 204 6.98 -7.11 9.93
CA CYS A 204 5.73 -6.59 10.44
C CYS A 204 5.89 -6.16 11.91
N ILE A 205 5.30 -5.05 12.33
CA ILE A 205 5.12 -4.69 13.74
C ILE A 205 3.69 -4.22 13.97
N VAL A 206 3.22 -4.27 15.22
CA VAL A 206 1.93 -3.70 15.60
C VAL A 206 2.20 -2.56 16.57
N GLU A 207 1.74 -1.35 16.21
CA GLU A 207 1.90 -0.16 17.04
C GLU A 207 0.55 0.53 17.15
N GLU A 208 0.11 0.89 18.37
CA GLU A 208 -1.21 1.49 18.60
C GLU A 208 -2.40 0.66 18.01
N GLY A 209 -2.21 -0.64 17.74
CA GLY A 209 -3.18 -1.50 17.06
C GLY A 209 -3.25 -1.35 15.53
N VAL A 210 -2.29 -0.66 14.92
CA VAL A 210 -2.08 -0.55 13.47
C VAL A 210 -1.01 -1.57 13.06
N ILE A 211 -1.29 -2.35 12.02
CA ILE A 211 -0.33 -3.31 11.47
C ILE A 211 0.57 -2.56 10.49
N ASN A 212 1.85 -2.46 10.81
CA ASN A 212 2.86 -1.83 9.98
C ASN A 212 3.75 -2.89 9.32
N CYS A 213 3.79 -2.94 7.99
CA CYS A 213 4.58 -3.91 7.24
C CYS A 213 5.80 -3.27 6.58
N ASP A 214 6.93 -3.98 6.64
CA ASP A 214 8.17 -3.57 6.00
C ASP A 214 8.07 -3.70 4.48
N ARG A 215 8.56 -2.69 3.79
CA ARG A 215 8.69 -2.68 2.34
C ARG A 215 10.05 -3.20 1.92
N VAL A 216 10.07 -4.13 0.97
CA VAL A 216 11.31 -4.61 0.40
C VAL A 216 12.03 -3.46 -0.29
N VAL A 217 13.27 -3.23 0.13
CA VAL A 217 14.16 -2.28 -0.53
C VAL A 217 14.38 -2.75 -1.96
N ASN A 218 13.95 -1.94 -2.93
CA ASN A 218 14.20 -2.19 -4.33
C ASN A 218 15.02 -1.05 -4.94
N PRO A 219 15.83 -1.34 -5.98
CA PRO A 219 16.77 -0.36 -6.53
C PRO A 219 16.10 0.69 -7.45
N ILE A 220 14.80 0.53 -7.75
CA ILE A 220 14.08 1.36 -8.71
C ILE A 220 13.92 2.76 -8.10
N LYS A 221 14.36 3.77 -8.86
CA LYS A 221 14.28 5.15 -8.38
C LYS A 221 12.86 5.68 -8.48
N TRP A 222 12.50 6.56 -7.56
CA TRP A 222 11.17 7.16 -7.49
C TRP A 222 10.79 7.92 -8.76
N TYR A 223 11.77 8.51 -9.47
CA TYR A 223 11.58 9.26 -10.72
C TYR A 223 11.78 8.41 -11.98
N GLU A 224 12.05 7.11 -11.85
CA GLU A 224 12.31 6.24 -13.00
C GLU A 224 11.03 5.94 -13.76
N VAL A 225 10.82 6.64 -14.88
CA VAL A 225 9.68 6.42 -15.76
C VAL A 225 9.85 5.12 -16.54
N ASN A 226 8.78 4.34 -16.67
CA ASN A 226 8.77 3.10 -17.46
C ASN A 226 9.81 2.07 -16.97
N ALA A 227 9.94 1.96 -15.65
CA ALA A 227 10.95 1.12 -15.01
C ALA A 227 10.82 -0.36 -15.41
N MET A 228 11.95 -1.06 -15.38
CA MET A 228 11.99 -2.50 -15.62
C MET A 228 11.78 -3.25 -14.30
N PRO A 229 10.86 -4.24 -14.25
CA PRO A 229 10.74 -5.11 -13.10
C PRO A 229 12.07 -5.83 -12.84
N PRO A 230 12.47 -6.03 -11.58
CA PRO A 230 13.69 -6.76 -11.28
C PRO A 230 13.57 -8.23 -11.75
N GLN A 231 14.70 -8.85 -12.06
CA GLN A 231 14.71 -10.27 -12.41
C GLN A 231 14.36 -11.15 -11.20
N GLU A 232 14.91 -10.76 -10.04
CA GLU A 232 14.72 -11.45 -8.76
C GLU A 232 13.29 -11.29 -8.22
N ILE A 233 12.89 -12.26 -7.37
CA ILE A 233 11.61 -12.25 -6.67
C ILE A 233 11.85 -11.76 -5.25
N ASN A 234 11.22 -10.64 -4.92
CA ASN A 234 11.36 -9.96 -3.64
C ASN A 234 10.19 -10.35 -2.71
N LYS A 235 10.48 -11.01 -1.59
CA LYS A 235 9.42 -11.49 -0.68
C LYS A 235 9.04 -10.40 0.32
N GLY A 236 7.77 -10.03 0.39
CA GLY A 236 7.26 -8.94 1.23
C GLY A 236 6.58 -7.86 0.40
N PHE A 237 6.31 -6.70 1.02
CA PHE A 237 5.61 -5.61 0.34
C PHE A 237 6.52 -4.98 -0.71
N PHE A 238 6.03 -4.89 -1.93
CA PHE A 238 6.77 -4.36 -3.06
C PHE A 238 6.38 -2.90 -3.29
N GLY A 239 7.25 -1.98 -2.87
CA GLY A 239 7.07 -0.54 -3.08
C GLY A 239 7.44 -0.12 -4.50
N LEU A 240 6.57 0.64 -5.14
CA LEU A 240 6.78 1.30 -6.42
C LEU A 240 6.42 2.78 -6.26
N HIS A 241 6.89 3.60 -7.18
CA HIS A 241 6.36 4.94 -7.35
C HIS A 241 5.55 4.96 -8.64
N TRP A 242 4.51 5.77 -8.70
CA TRP A 242 3.63 5.87 -9.85
C TRP A 242 4.35 5.92 -11.22
N PRO A 243 5.39 6.75 -11.46
CA PRO A 243 6.07 6.80 -12.75
C PRO A 243 6.73 5.49 -13.17
N ASN A 244 7.09 4.59 -12.24
CA ASN A 244 7.65 3.27 -12.54
C ASN A 244 6.69 2.42 -13.40
N LEU A 245 5.40 2.69 -13.28
CA LEU A 245 4.31 1.98 -13.98
C LEU A 245 3.84 2.71 -15.24
N LEU A 246 4.37 3.89 -15.54
CA LEU A 246 3.88 4.76 -16.61
C LEU A 246 4.87 4.87 -17.75
N HIS A 247 4.34 5.01 -18.96
CA HIS A 247 5.11 5.34 -20.15
C HIS A 247 5.06 6.86 -20.41
N ILE A 248 6.10 7.39 -21.06
CA ILE A 248 6.15 8.83 -21.40
C ILE A 248 5.02 9.22 -22.35
N ASN A 249 4.69 8.33 -23.31
CA ASN A 249 3.47 8.38 -24.10
C ASN A 249 2.37 7.58 -23.37
N PRO A 250 1.30 8.21 -22.86
CA PRO A 250 0.23 7.53 -22.11
C PRO A 250 -0.46 6.39 -22.88
N ALA A 251 -0.50 6.46 -24.22
CA ALA A 251 -1.10 5.41 -25.05
C ALA A 251 -0.36 4.06 -24.91
N GLU A 252 0.90 4.09 -24.48
CA GLU A 252 1.75 2.90 -24.28
C GLU A 252 1.77 2.42 -22.83
N ASN A 253 1.01 3.03 -21.92
CA ASN A 253 0.96 2.61 -20.50
C ASN A 253 0.66 1.11 -20.38
N ASN A 254 -0.22 0.57 -21.23
CA ASN A 254 -0.57 -0.84 -21.23
C ASN A 254 0.62 -1.78 -21.48
N VAL A 255 1.62 -1.36 -22.26
CA VAL A 255 2.84 -2.14 -22.51
C VAL A 255 3.66 -2.22 -21.23
N THR A 256 3.78 -1.11 -20.50
CA THR A 256 4.44 -1.05 -19.18
C THR A 256 3.71 -1.92 -18.17
N ILE A 257 2.39 -1.76 -18.06
CA ILE A 257 1.55 -2.53 -17.15
C ILE A 257 1.66 -4.03 -17.44
N GLN A 258 1.67 -4.45 -18.70
CA GLN A 258 1.78 -5.88 -19.02
C GLN A 258 3.09 -6.48 -18.49
N ARG A 259 4.23 -5.78 -18.59
CA ARG A 259 5.50 -6.27 -18.04
C ARG A 259 5.44 -6.47 -16.52
N TRP A 260 4.77 -5.56 -15.81
CA TRP A 260 4.57 -5.67 -14.37
C TRP A 260 3.61 -6.81 -14.01
N VAL A 261 2.52 -6.99 -14.77
CA VAL A 261 1.59 -8.12 -14.61
C VAL A 261 2.34 -9.45 -14.75
N ASP A 262 3.16 -9.59 -15.80
CA ASP A 262 3.94 -10.80 -16.05
C ASP A 262 4.93 -11.05 -14.89
N HIS A 263 5.60 -10.00 -14.40
CA HIS A 263 6.50 -10.09 -13.27
C HIS A 263 5.80 -10.61 -12.00
N PHE A 264 4.66 -10.02 -11.62
CA PHE A 264 3.94 -10.37 -10.39
C PHE A 264 3.22 -11.73 -10.49
N ASN A 265 2.79 -12.14 -11.68
CA ASN A 265 2.20 -13.48 -11.87
C ASN A 265 3.19 -14.61 -11.58
N ARG A 266 4.51 -14.37 -11.64
CA ARG A 266 5.52 -15.36 -11.23
C ARG A 266 5.41 -15.71 -9.73
N TYR A 267 4.98 -14.78 -8.89
CA TYR A 267 4.87 -14.97 -7.44
C TYR A 267 3.83 -16.04 -7.10
N ARG A 268 2.77 -16.14 -7.90
CA ARG A 268 1.70 -17.12 -7.75
C ARG A 268 2.21 -18.57 -7.85
N GLN A 269 3.36 -18.83 -8.47
CA GLN A 269 3.87 -20.19 -8.66
C GLN A 269 4.88 -20.61 -7.58
N ILE A 270 5.16 -19.74 -6.60
CA ILE A 270 6.23 -19.96 -5.63
C ILE A 270 5.65 -20.40 -4.30
N PHE A 271 5.98 -21.62 -3.89
CA PHE A 271 5.62 -22.11 -2.56
C PHE A 271 6.27 -21.25 -1.47
N GLY A 272 5.45 -20.82 -0.52
CA GLY A 272 5.78 -19.92 0.58
C GLY A 272 5.60 -18.45 0.28
N ILE A 273 5.01 -18.10 -0.86
CA ILE A 273 4.64 -16.72 -1.20
C ILE A 273 3.19 -16.70 -1.69
N ILE A 274 2.46 -15.65 -1.32
CA ILE A 274 1.19 -15.29 -1.98
C ILE A 274 1.29 -13.88 -2.54
N LEU A 275 0.58 -13.62 -3.63
CA LEU A 275 0.30 -12.25 -4.06
C LEU A 275 -1.01 -11.84 -3.41
N ALA A 276 -0.93 -10.96 -2.42
CA ALA A 276 -2.07 -10.58 -1.60
C ALA A 276 -3.11 -9.80 -2.41
N GLN A 277 -4.39 -10.11 -2.21
CA GLN A 277 -5.50 -9.52 -2.94
C GLN A 277 -5.70 -8.04 -2.61
N ASP A 278 -5.56 -7.63 -1.35
CA ASP A 278 -5.75 -6.24 -0.93
C ASP A 278 -4.94 -5.94 0.35
N GLU A 279 -5.14 -4.73 0.90
CA GLU A 279 -4.44 -4.29 2.09
C GLU A 279 -4.83 -5.08 3.34
N ASP A 280 -6.08 -5.56 3.45
CA ASP A 280 -6.50 -6.41 4.56
C ASP A 280 -5.72 -7.74 4.51
N GLU A 281 -5.76 -8.44 3.36
CA GLU A 281 -5.07 -9.73 3.20
C GLU A 281 -3.55 -9.56 3.37
N GLY A 282 -2.96 -8.53 2.76
CA GLY A 282 -1.53 -8.28 2.82
C GLY A 282 -1.00 -8.08 4.25
N HIS A 283 -1.62 -7.18 5.01
CA HIS A 283 -1.14 -6.85 6.36
C HIS A 283 -1.52 -7.95 7.37
N GLN A 284 -2.73 -8.51 7.30
CA GLN A 284 -3.14 -9.56 8.24
C GLN A 284 -2.35 -10.86 8.01
N GLN A 285 -2.08 -11.23 6.75
CA GLN A 285 -1.23 -12.39 6.47
C GLN A 285 0.21 -12.16 6.97
N ALA A 286 0.74 -10.93 6.90
CA ALA A 286 2.08 -10.61 7.42
C ALA A 286 2.12 -10.71 8.95
N TYR A 287 1.05 -10.27 9.62
CA TYR A 287 0.86 -10.49 11.04
C TYR A 287 0.83 -11.98 11.38
N TYR A 288 0.04 -12.79 10.66
CA TYR A 288 0.01 -14.24 10.89
C TYR A 288 1.35 -14.92 10.62
N GLU A 289 2.07 -14.57 9.55
CA GLU A 289 3.40 -15.13 9.23
C GLU A 289 4.39 -14.91 10.38
N LYS A 290 4.22 -13.81 11.13
CA LYS A 290 5.12 -13.43 12.22
C LYS A 290 4.70 -13.98 13.58
N TYR A 291 3.41 -13.96 13.91
CA TYR A 291 2.93 -14.16 15.28
C TYR A 291 2.15 -15.47 15.50
N ALA A 292 1.87 -16.23 14.44
CA ALA A 292 1.20 -17.52 14.56
C ALA A 292 2.21 -18.69 14.63
N HIS A 293 1.88 -19.69 15.44
CA HIS A 293 2.63 -20.92 15.61
C HIS A 293 1.93 -22.09 14.96
N LEU A 294 2.68 -22.80 14.12
CA LEU A 294 2.26 -24.05 13.51
C LEU A 294 2.89 -25.24 14.22
N SER A 295 2.07 -26.21 14.63
CA SER A 295 2.54 -27.54 15.04
C SER A 295 1.92 -28.60 14.15
N VAL A 296 2.77 -29.44 13.55
CA VAL A 296 2.36 -30.53 12.65
C VAL A 296 2.30 -31.84 13.45
N ALA A 297 1.19 -32.56 13.32
CA ALA A 297 0.95 -33.88 13.90
C ALA A 297 0.52 -34.88 12.80
N PRO A 298 0.63 -36.20 13.03
CA PRO A 298 0.22 -37.20 12.03
C PRO A 298 -1.21 -37.04 11.51
N GLU A 299 -2.11 -36.56 12.35
CA GLU A 299 -3.53 -36.38 12.05
C GLU A 299 -3.87 -35.02 11.44
N GLY A 300 -2.94 -34.06 11.41
CA GLY A 300 -3.26 -32.68 11.04
C GLY A 300 -2.25 -31.60 11.40
N VAL A 301 -2.68 -30.35 11.27
CA VAL A 301 -1.94 -29.15 11.70
C VAL A 301 -2.76 -28.38 12.71
N ARG A 302 -2.12 -28.00 13.81
CA ARG A 302 -2.68 -27.07 14.81
C ARG A 302 -2.00 -25.71 14.64
N ILE A 303 -2.82 -24.67 14.67
CA ILE A 303 -2.43 -23.27 14.57
C ILE A 303 -2.79 -22.61 15.89
N SER A 304 -1.86 -21.85 16.47
CA SER A 304 -2.07 -21.07 17.70
C SER A 304 -1.42 -19.70 17.56
N PHE A 305 -1.81 -18.74 18.39
CA PHE A 305 -1.34 -17.35 18.30
C PHE A 305 -0.79 -16.90 19.67
N ASP A 306 0.31 -16.12 19.67
CA ASP A 306 0.98 -15.69 20.90
C ASP A 306 0.17 -14.70 21.75
N SER A 307 -0.70 -13.89 21.14
CA SER A 307 -1.48 -12.90 21.89
C SER A 307 -2.82 -12.56 21.25
N GLN A 308 -3.71 -11.97 22.06
CA GLN A 308 -5.02 -11.44 21.66
C GLN A 308 -4.95 -9.96 21.20
N ASP A 309 -3.75 -9.37 21.09
CA ASP A 309 -3.59 -7.91 20.97
C ASP A 309 -4.04 -7.35 19.60
N CYS A 310 -4.24 -8.23 18.61
CA CYS A 310 -4.88 -7.89 17.36
C CYS A 310 -5.99 -8.90 17.07
N VAL A 311 -7.25 -8.46 17.21
CA VAL A 311 -8.38 -9.21 16.64
C VAL A 311 -8.32 -9.02 15.14
N THR A 312 -7.84 -10.04 14.45
CA THR A 312 -7.92 -10.14 13.00
C THR A 312 -9.29 -10.67 12.62
N ASP A 313 -9.93 -10.04 11.64
CA ASP A 313 -11.27 -10.37 11.15
C ASP A 313 -11.25 -11.15 9.83
N ARG A 314 -10.06 -11.50 9.33
CA ARG A 314 -9.89 -12.23 8.06
C ARG A 314 -9.28 -13.60 8.25
N ASP A 315 -9.76 -14.53 7.45
CA ASP A 315 -9.19 -15.86 7.29
C ASP A 315 -7.69 -15.82 6.99
N LEU A 316 -6.95 -16.73 7.61
CA LEU A 316 -5.55 -17.03 7.37
C LEU A 316 -5.39 -17.89 6.12
N ILE A 317 -4.36 -17.63 5.32
CA ILE A 317 -3.96 -18.52 4.22
C ILE A 317 -2.84 -19.45 4.67
N LEU A 318 -2.95 -20.73 4.33
CA LEU A 318 -1.90 -21.74 4.44
C LEU A 318 -1.55 -22.33 3.08
N GLN A 319 -0.28 -22.71 2.92
CA GLN A 319 0.16 -23.53 1.80
C GLN A 319 0.70 -24.87 2.30
N SER A 320 0.39 -25.94 1.58
CA SER A 320 0.75 -27.30 1.96
C SER A 320 1.16 -28.13 0.75
N THR A 321 2.19 -28.97 0.91
CA THR A 321 2.56 -29.98 -0.11
C THR A 321 1.62 -31.20 -0.09
N ARG A 322 0.64 -31.22 0.81
CA ARG A 322 -0.41 -32.25 0.92
C ARG A 322 -1.79 -31.62 1.03
N ARG A 323 -2.82 -32.40 0.73
CA ARG A 323 -4.20 -31.94 0.85
C ARG A 323 -4.60 -31.83 2.32
N LEU A 324 -5.21 -30.70 2.69
CA LEU A 324 -5.79 -30.47 4.01
C LEU A 324 -7.32 -30.38 3.90
N LYS A 325 -8.04 -30.68 4.99
CA LYS A 325 -9.47 -30.44 5.10
C LYS A 325 -9.75 -29.00 5.55
N ALA A 326 -9.76 -28.08 4.59
CA ALA A 326 -10.13 -26.68 4.78
C ALA A 326 -10.75 -26.12 3.48
N ARG A 327 -11.08 -24.82 3.44
CA ARG A 327 -11.51 -24.17 2.20
C ARG A 327 -10.29 -24.06 1.28
N GLU A 328 -10.21 -24.94 0.29
CA GLU A 328 -9.19 -24.86 -0.77
C GLU A 328 -9.47 -23.61 -1.63
N VAL A 329 -8.47 -22.75 -1.75
CA VAL A 329 -8.52 -21.54 -2.59
C VAL A 329 -7.90 -21.83 -3.94
N ARG A 330 -6.78 -22.55 -3.95
CA ARG A 330 -6.00 -22.80 -5.16
C ARG A 330 -5.21 -24.09 -5.06
N LYS A 331 -5.07 -24.78 -6.18
CA LYS A 331 -4.21 -25.94 -6.33
C LYS A 331 -3.20 -25.70 -7.44
N THR A 332 -1.95 -26.05 -7.19
CA THR A 332 -0.85 -26.06 -8.17
C THR A 332 -0.24 -27.46 -8.24
N ASP A 333 0.68 -27.67 -9.18
CA ASP A 333 1.42 -28.94 -9.28
C ASP A 333 2.33 -29.19 -8.07
N SER A 334 2.72 -28.13 -7.35
CA SER A 334 3.68 -28.20 -6.24
C SER A 334 3.05 -28.11 -4.85
N PHE A 335 1.87 -27.51 -4.73
CA PHE A 335 1.20 -27.28 -3.45
C PHE A 335 -0.29 -26.95 -3.58
N TYR A 336 -0.97 -27.05 -2.46
CA TYR A 336 -2.34 -26.59 -2.24
C TYR A 336 -2.34 -25.33 -1.36
N GLU A 337 -3.26 -24.42 -1.62
CA GLU A 337 -3.49 -23.20 -0.86
C GLU A 337 -4.88 -23.23 -0.25
N TYR A 338 -4.93 -22.99 1.06
CA TYR A 338 -6.13 -23.09 1.87
C TYR A 338 -6.37 -21.79 2.61
N GLN A 339 -7.63 -21.47 2.85
CA GLN A 339 -8.06 -20.35 3.66
C GLN A 339 -8.86 -20.86 4.85
N ILE A 340 -8.54 -20.37 6.05
CA ILE A 340 -8.98 -20.92 7.33
C ILE A 340 -9.35 -19.79 8.29
N ASP A 341 -10.47 -19.93 9.00
CA ASP A 341 -10.92 -18.96 10.00
C ASP A 341 -9.88 -18.79 11.14
N PRO A 342 -9.57 -17.54 11.54
CA PRO A 342 -8.62 -17.28 12.60
C PRO A 342 -9.32 -17.39 13.96
N VAL A 343 -8.95 -18.38 14.77
CA VAL A 343 -9.33 -18.44 16.18
C VAL A 343 -8.10 -18.78 17.01
N ALA A 344 -8.13 -18.49 18.31
CA ALA A 344 -6.99 -18.70 19.22
C ALA A 344 -6.36 -20.09 19.12
N GLU A 345 -7.16 -21.09 18.70
CA GLU A 345 -6.67 -22.39 18.29
C GLU A 345 -7.50 -22.98 17.15
N THR A 346 -6.87 -23.25 16.00
CA THR A 346 -7.52 -23.91 14.86
C THR A 346 -6.85 -25.26 14.56
N PHE A 347 -7.65 -26.30 14.33
CA PHE A 347 -7.18 -27.65 14.00
C PHE A 347 -7.65 -28.12 12.62
N ILE A 348 -6.72 -28.55 11.77
CA ILE A 348 -6.97 -28.93 10.37
C ILE A 348 -6.50 -30.36 10.14
N ARG A 349 -7.42 -31.25 9.72
CA ARG A 349 -7.10 -32.68 9.51
C ARG A 349 -6.73 -33.00 8.06
N TRP A 350 -5.94 -34.05 7.91
CA TRP A 350 -5.70 -34.66 6.61
C TRP A 350 -6.80 -35.70 6.41
N LEU A 351 -7.60 -35.57 5.35
CA LEU A 351 -8.46 -36.66 4.93
C LEU A 351 -7.68 -37.44 3.89
N ASP A 352 -7.27 -38.66 4.23
CA ASP A 352 -6.85 -39.61 3.21
C ASP A 352 -7.99 -39.78 2.22
N GLN A 353 -7.69 -39.69 0.94
CA GLN A 353 -8.56 -40.28 -0.08
C GLN A 353 -8.37 -41.79 -0.01
N THR A 354 -8.95 -42.41 1.01
CA THR A 354 -9.28 -43.83 0.94
C THR A 354 -10.79 -43.96 0.86
N ASP A 355 -11.17 -44.52 -0.28
CA ASP A 355 -12.45 -45.14 -0.65
C ASP A 355 -13.58 -44.22 -1.14
N GLY A 356 -13.70 -44.15 -2.48
CA GLY A 356 -14.98 -43.90 -3.13
C GLY A 356 -14.92 -43.59 -4.63
N GLY A 357 -14.90 -44.64 -5.47
CA GLY A 357 -15.51 -44.63 -6.82
C GLY A 357 -14.61 -44.28 -8.00
#